data_AF-A0A7J9IWQ2-F1
#
_entry.id   AF-A0A7J9IWQ2-F1
#
_cell.length_a   1.000
_cell.length_b   1.000
_cell.length_c   1.000
_cell.angle_alpha   90.00
_cell.angle_beta   90.00
_cell.angle_gamma   90.00
#
_symmetry.space_group_name_H-M   'P 1'
#
loop_
_entity.id
_entity.type
_entity.pdbx_description
1 polymer ?
#
loop_
_entity_poly.entity_id
_entity_poly.type
_entity_poly.pdbx_seq_one_letter_code
_entity_poly.pdbx_strand_id
1 'polypeptide(L)'
;MSMGFKERDARRALRMNNQDIGRAVDFLFEEKAKRKQKREDDIRHKTEIMELKQYGVTPLKKAVNVEKLKELVAIGFEKKLAAEALRRNENDFQKALDDLTNPETNSAIQLDIESRKRKREQRAVNARIEELVSMGFDRSRVVAVVQAGETMEQTMSRLLPEVDPLPAFDANSSGNPASEASNLNPDSVEGPSTADEERDVEMEDELARDIGKADALSDYDIEVTKEGEAIQEYLALLASTDSKEALSSC
;
A
#
# COMPACT_ATOMS: atom_id res chain seq x y z
N MET A 1 -16.33 -16.16 -33.12
CA MET A 1 -14.94 -16.28 -32.62
C MET A 1 -14.78 -17.54 -31.79
N SER A 2 -14.36 -18.64 -32.42
CA SER A 2 -14.33 -19.99 -31.81
C SER A 2 -12.99 -20.39 -31.17
N MET A 3 -11.94 -19.57 -31.29
CA MET A 3 -10.58 -19.89 -30.80
C MET A 3 -10.20 -19.26 -29.44
N GLY A 4 -11.15 -18.61 -28.74
CA GLY A 4 -10.92 -18.08 -27.39
C GLY A 4 -10.10 -16.78 -27.31
N PHE A 5 -10.01 -16.01 -28.39
CA PHE A 5 -9.41 -14.67 -28.41
C PHE A 5 -10.50 -13.59 -28.32
N LYS A 6 -10.21 -12.49 -27.62
CA LYS A 6 -11.11 -11.33 -27.53
C LYS A 6 -11.26 -10.65 -28.90
N GLU A 7 -12.42 -10.05 -29.18
CA GLU A 7 -12.70 -9.46 -30.51
C GLU A 7 -11.76 -8.34 -30.88
N ARG A 8 -11.45 -7.48 -29.90
CA ARG A 8 -10.50 -6.37 -30.05
C ARG A 8 -9.12 -6.87 -30.51
N ASP A 9 -8.65 -7.98 -29.95
CA ASP A 9 -7.33 -8.54 -30.25
C ASP A 9 -7.31 -9.17 -31.65
N ALA A 10 -8.39 -9.89 -32.00
CA ALA A 10 -8.58 -10.44 -33.34
C ALA A 10 -8.65 -9.34 -34.42
N ARG A 11 -9.41 -8.27 -34.19
CA ARG A 11 -9.49 -7.13 -35.12
C ARG A 11 -8.14 -6.42 -35.26
N ARG A 12 -7.41 -6.23 -34.15
CA ARG A 12 -6.06 -5.63 -34.16
C ARG A 12 -5.08 -6.48 -34.96
N ALA A 13 -5.06 -7.79 -34.73
CA ALA A 13 -4.17 -8.72 -35.42
C ALA A 13 -4.46 -8.78 -36.93
N LEU A 14 -5.73 -8.78 -37.34
CA LEU A 14 -6.11 -8.72 -38.75
C LEU A 14 -5.74 -7.39 -39.39
N ARG A 15 -5.89 -6.27 -38.67
CA ARG A 15 -5.49 -4.95 -39.18
C ARG A 15 -3.97 -4.86 -39.40
N MET A 16 -3.18 -5.45 -38.50
CA MET A 16 -1.72 -5.46 -38.61
C MET A 16 -1.18 -6.44 -39.66
N ASN A 17 -1.90 -7.53 -39.95
CA ASN A 17 -1.51 -8.55 -40.91
C ASN A 17 -2.22 -8.42 -42.27
N ASN A 18 -2.73 -7.23 -42.61
CA ASN A 18 -3.41 -6.95 -43.88
C ASN A 18 -4.56 -7.93 -44.20
N GLN A 19 -5.36 -8.27 -43.19
CA GLN A 19 -6.49 -9.19 -43.27
C GLN A 19 -6.13 -10.65 -43.59
N ASP A 20 -4.85 -11.03 -43.54
CA ASP A 20 -4.44 -12.44 -43.62
C ASP A 20 -4.76 -13.16 -42.30
N ILE A 21 -5.71 -14.09 -42.37
CA ILE A 21 -6.21 -14.85 -41.21
C ILE A 21 -5.11 -15.75 -40.63
N GLY A 22 -4.28 -16.38 -41.48
CA GLY A 22 -3.24 -17.30 -41.02
C GLY A 22 -2.18 -16.57 -40.21
N ARG A 23 -1.64 -15.50 -40.78
CA ARG A 23 -0.64 -14.65 -40.10
C ARG A 23 -1.19 -13.95 -38.87
N ALA A 24 -2.47 -13.54 -38.89
CA ALA A 24 -3.12 -12.93 -37.73
C ALA A 24 -3.26 -13.92 -36.57
N VAL A 25 -3.58 -15.19 -36.85
CA VAL A 25 -3.65 -16.24 -35.82
C VAL A 25 -2.26 -16.52 -35.24
N ASP A 26 -1.25 -16.69 -36.09
CA ASP A 26 0.14 -16.91 -35.65
C ASP A 26 0.64 -15.77 -34.76
N PHE A 27 0.37 -14.52 -35.14
CA PHE A 27 0.70 -13.32 -34.36
C PHE A 27 0.05 -13.33 -32.97
N LEU A 28 -1.23 -13.71 -32.87
CA LEU A 28 -1.93 -13.78 -31.58
C LEU A 28 -1.38 -14.86 -30.66
N PHE A 29 -1.04 -16.03 -31.21
CA PHE A 29 -0.40 -17.09 -30.43
C PHE A 29 1.00 -16.69 -29.96
N GLU A 30 1.80 -16.07 -30.82
CA GLU A 30 3.14 -15.58 -30.47
C GLU A 30 3.07 -14.45 -29.42
N GLU A 31 2.14 -13.51 -29.57
CA GLU A 31 1.93 -12.43 -28.60
C GLU A 31 1.50 -12.98 -27.24
N LYS A 32 0.57 -13.94 -27.20
CA LYS A 32 0.13 -14.59 -25.97
C LYS A 32 1.28 -15.37 -25.30
N ALA A 33 2.11 -16.06 -26.08
CA ALA A 33 3.28 -16.76 -25.59
C ALA A 33 4.33 -15.80 -25.00
N LYS A 34 4.66 -14.72 -25.73
CA LYS A 34 5.58 -13.67 -25.26
C LYS A 34 5.07 -12.99 -24.00
N ARG A 35 3.78 -12.66 -23.93
CA ARG A 35 3.16 -12.08 -22.72
C ARG A 35 3.21 -13.04 -21.54
N LYS A 36 2.96 -14.33 -21.77
CA LYS A 36 3.05 -15.34 -20.70
C LYS A 36 4.49 -15.50 -20.20
N GLN A 37 5.47 -15.56 -21.09
CA GLN A 37 6.89 -15.61 -20.74
C GLN A 37 7.32 -14.38 -19.93
N LYS A 38 7.01 -13.18 -20.42
CA LYS A 38 7.29 -11.94 -19.66
C LYS A 38 6.67 -11.95 -18.27
N ARG A 39 5.41 -12.39 -18.14
CA ARG A 39 4.76 -12.52 -16.83
C ARG A 39 5.47 -13.53 -15.93
N GLU A 40 5.86 -14.69 -16.45
CA GLU A 40 6.60 -15.69 -15.68
C GLU A 40 7.96 -15.17 -15.24
N ASP A 41 8.69 -14.48 -16.12
CA ASP A 41 9.99 -13.88 -15.82
C ASP A 41 9.87 -12.73 -14.81
N ASP A 42 8.86 -11.87 -14.96
CA ASP A 42 8.56 -10.80 -14.00
C ASP A 42 8.19 -11.35 -12.63
N ILE A 43 7.40 -12.43 -12.58
CA ILE A 43 7.06 -13.11 -11.33
C ILE A 43 8.33 -13.68 -10.70
N ARG A 44 9.19 -14.37 -11.46
CA ARG A 44 10.46 -14.91 -10.98
C ARG A 44 11.37 -13.81 -10.42
N HIS A 45 11.58 -12.75 -11.17
CA HIS A 45 12.38 -11.61 -10.71
C HIS A 45 11.78 -10.96 -9.45
N LYS A 46 10.46 -10.77 -9.39
CA LYS A 46 9.81 -10.24 -8.19
C LYS A 46 10.02 -11.17 -7.00
N THR A 47 9.90 -12.48 -7.17
CA THR A 47 10.14 -13.45 -6.09
C THR A 47 11.59 -13.39 -5.61
N GLU A 48 12.58 -13.34 -6.51
CA GLU A 48 14.00 -13.21 -6.16
C GLU A 48 14.28 -11.90 -5.39
N ILE A 49 13.71 -10.79 -5.85
CA ILE A 49 13.85 -9.49 -5.17
C ILE A 49 13.20 -9.52 -3.79
N MET A 50 12.03 -10.15 -3.64
CA MET A 50 11.36 -10.29 -2.35
C MET A 50 12.16 -11.18 -1.39
N GLU A 51 12.74 -12.27 -1.89
CA GLU A 51 13.63 -13.13 -1.11
C GLU A 51 14.87 -12.37 -0.63
N LEU A 52 15.51 -11.59 -1.50
CA LEU A 52 16.63 -10.73 -1.12
C LEU A 52 16.25 -9.74 -0.02
N LYS A 53 15.07 -9.11 -0.12
CA LYS A 53 14.55 -8.17 0.87
C LYS A 53 14.23 -8.83 2.21
N GLN A 54 13.89 -10.12 2.23
CA GLN A 54 13.54 -10.85 3.44
C GLN A 54 14.71 -10.90 4.45
N TYR A 55 15.93 -11.04 3.95
CA TYR A 55 17.15 -11.18 4.76
C TYR A 55 17.76 -9.84 5.20
N GLY A 56 17.33 -8.74 4.57
CA GLY A 56 17.72 -7.38 4.91
C GLY A 56 19.03 -6.92 4.27
N VAL A 57 19.57 -5.82 4.78
CA VAL A 57 20.76 -5.14 4.24
C VAL A 57 21.91 -5.13 5.25
N THR A 58 23.14 -5.26 4.75
CA THR A 58 24.36 -5.13 5.55
C THR A 58 24.55 -3.68 6.02
N PRO A 59 25.45 -3.41 6.99
CA PRO A 59 25.84 -2.06 7.38
C PRO A 59 26.23 -1.16 6.19
N LEU A 60 26.84 -1.73 5.15
CA LEU A 60 27.19 -1.04 3.89
C LEU A 60 26.03 -0.93 2.89
N LYS A 61 24.78 -1.17 3.30
CA LYS A 61 23.57 -1.14 2.45
C LYS A 61 23.60 -2.12 1.27
N LYS A 62 24.44 -3.15 1.31
CA LYS A 62 24.44 -4.22 0.32
C LYS A 62 23.40 -5.26 0.71
N ALA A 63 22.71 -5.85 -0.28
CA ALA A 63 21.82 -6.99 -0.03
C ALA A 63 22.64 -8.21 0.46
N VAL A 64 22.02 -9.07 1.25
CA VAL A 64 22.64 -10.33 1.65
C VAL A 64 22.87 -11.22 0.42
N ASN A 65 24.08 -11.76 0.26
CA ASN A 65 24.39 -12.62 -0.89
C ASN A 65 23.72 -13.99 -0.74
N VAL A 66 22.82 -14.32 -1.67
CA VAL A 66 22.00 -15.54 -1.67
C VAL A 66 22.83 -16.79 -1.92
N GLU A 67 23.91 -16.71 -2.69
CA GLU A 67 24.78 -17.86 -2.97
C GLU A 67 25.51 -18.30 -1.70
N LYS A 68 26.14 -17.35 -1.00
CA LYS A 68 26.81 -17.59 0.29
C LYS A 68 25.83 -18.06 1.36
N LEU A 69 24.60 -17.55 1.33
CA LEU A 69 23.53 -18.02 2.21
C LEU A 69 23.14 -19.47 1.90
N LYS A 70 22.99 -19.84 0.62
CA LYS A 70 22.71 -21.22 0.20
C LYS A 70 23.84 -22.18 0.61
N GLU A 71 25.09 -21.75 0.53
CA GLU A 71 26.24 -22.52 1.01
C GLU A 71 26.17 -22.77 2.53
N LEU A 72 25.91 -21.73 3.35
CA LEU A 72 25.75 -21.90 4.80
C LEU A 72 24.55 -22.81 5.16
N VAL A 73 23.47 -22.72 4.39
CA VAL A 73 22.29 -23.58 4.56
C VAL A 73 22.61 -25.03 4.16
N ALA A 74 23.42 -25.24 3.13
CA ALA A 74 23.87 -26.58 2.72
C ALA A 74 24.78 -27.23 3.78
N ILE A 75 25.56 -26.43 4.52
CA ILE A 75 26.34 -26.91 5.67
C ILE A 75 25.42 -27.32 6.85
N GLY A 76 24.19 -26.80 6.89
CA GLY A 76 23.17 -27.17 7.89
C GLY A 76 22.78 -26.05 8.85
N PHE A 77 23.25 -24.82 8.65
CA PHE A 77 22.84 -23.68 9.47
C PHE A 77 21.44 -23.20 9.11
N GLU A 78 20.69 -22.70 10.10
CA GLU A 78 19.36 -22.14 9.86
C GLU A 78 19.45 -20.88 8.99
N LYS A 79 18.56 -20.75 8.00
CA LYS A 79 18.51 -19.62 7.05
C LYS A 79 18.54 -18.24 7.74
N LYS A 80 17.77 -18.06 8.82
CA LYS A 80 17.69 -16.77 9.53
C LYS A 80 18.98 -16.45 10.26
N LEU A 81 19.58 -17.44 10.90
CA LEU A 81 20.84 -17.32 11.63
C LEU A 81 22.00 -17.02 10.67
N ALA A 82 22.09 -17.78 9.57
CA ALA A 82 23.09 -17.59 8.53
C ALA A 82 22.97 -16.22 7.85
N ALA A 83 21.74 -15.77 7.56
CA ALA A 83 21.50 -14.45 7.00
C ALA A 83 21.96 -13.32 7.93
N GLU A 84 21.72 -13.45 9.24
CA GLU A 84 22.15 -12.47 10.24
C GLU A 84 23.68 -12.43 10.40
N ALA A 85 24.35 -13.58 10.38
CA ALA A 85 25.81 -13.66 10.38
C ALA A 85 26.41 -12.98 9.14
N LEU A 86 25.89 -13.29 7.94
CA LEU A 86 26.29 -12.61 6.70
C LEU A 86 26.01 -11.12 6.73
N ARG A 87 24.92 -10.69 7.39
CA ARG A 87 24.58 -9.29 7.53
C ARG A 87 25.57 -8.53 8.41
N ARG A 88 26.00 -9.12 9.53
CA ARG A 88 27.01 -8.54 10.43
C ARG A 88 28.38 -8.41 9.76
N ASN A 89 28.75 -9.40 8.95
CA ASN A 89 30.06 -9.50 8.31
C ASN A 89 30.09 -9.07 6.85
N GLU A 90 29.14 -8.24 6.41
CA GLU A 90 29.15 -7.61 5.08
C GLU A 90 29.24 -8.59 3.90
N ASN A 91 28.62 -9.77 4.03
CA ASN A 91 28.70 -10.88 3.10
C ASN A 91 30.08 -11.55 2.99
N ASP A 92 30.94 -11.46 4.01
CA ASP A 92 32.13 -12.32 4.11
C ASP A 92 31.73 -13.71 4.64
N PHE A 93 31.94 -14.74 3.81
CA PHE A 93 31.53 -16.11 4.11
C PHE A 93 32.36 -16.71 5.25
N GLN A 94 33.68 -16.49 5.23
CA GLN A 94 34.58 -17.10 6.22
C GLN A 94 34.30 -16.54 7.61
N LYS A 95 34.24 -15.21 7.74
CA LYS A 95 33.89 -14.57 9.02
C LYS A 95 32.50 -14.93 9.51
N ALA A 96 31.52 -15.03 8.60
CA ALA A 96 30.18 -15.48 8.97
C ALA A 96 30.18 -16.93 9.47
N LEU A 97 30.97 -17.82 8.86
CA LEU A 97 31.11 -19.20 9.33
C LEU A 97 31.80 -19.25 10.69
N ASP A 98 32.86 -18.46 10.90
CA ASP A 98 33.54 -18.36 12.19
C ASP A 98 32.57 -17.88 13.29
N ASP A 99 31.77 -16.85 13.02
CA ASP A 99 30.76 -16.36 13.97
C ASP A 99 29.63 -17.36 14.26
N LEU A 100 29.33 -18.25 13.31
CA LEU A 100 28.32 -19.30 13.47
C LEU A 100 28.84 -20.51 14.23
N THR A 101 30.13 -20.82 14.08
CA THR A 101 30.80 -21.93 14.77
C THR A 101 31.18 -21.58 16.20
N ASN A 102 31.47 -20.31 16.47
CA ASN A 102 31.75 -19.81 17.81
C ASN A 102 30.44 -19.73 18.66
N PRO A 103 30.38 -20.38 19.83
CA PRO A 103 29.14 -20.48 20.62
C PRO A 103 28.71 -19.14 21.21
N GLU A 104 29.66 -18.29 21.62
CA GLU A 104 29.36 -16.98 22.21
C GLU A 104 28.72 -16.04 21.17
N THR A 105 29.33 -15.91 20.00
CA THR A 105 28.81 -15.10 18.90
C THR A 105 27.49 -15.65 18.39
N ASN A 106 27.35 -16.96 18.23
CA ASN A 106 26.11 -17.60 17.81
C ASN A 106 24.96 -17.30 18.79
N SER A 107 25.20 -17.42 20.10
CA SER A 107 24.20 -17.07 21.12
C SER A 107 23.79 -15.59 21.03
N ALA A 108 24.75 -14.68 20.81
CA ALA A 108 24.48 -13.27 20.63
C ALA A 108 23.69 -12.96 19.35
N ILE A 109 23.89 -13.73 18.26
CA ILE A 109 23.07 -13.61 17.05
C ILE A 109 21.63 -14.07 17.34
N GLN A 110 21.46 -15.20 18.00
CA GLN A 110 20.14 -15.74 18.32
C GLN A 110 19.33 -14.81 19.21
N LEU A 111 19.94 -14.26 20.27
CA LEU A 111 19.29 -13.28 21.15
C LEU A 111 18.87 -12.01 20.40
N ASP A 112 19.68 -11.55 19.45
CA ASP A 112 19.34 -10.42 18.59
C ASP A 112 18.13 -10.72 17.70
N ILE A 113 18.08 -11.92 17.11
CA ILE A 113 16.95 -12.36 16.29
C ILE A 113 15.67 -12.41 17.14
N GLU A 114 15.73 -13.04 18.31
CA GLU A 114 14.60 -13.17 19.22
C GLU A 114 14.11 -11.83 19.74
N SER A 115 15.03 -10.95 20.16
CA SER A 115 14.66 -9.62 20.66
C SER A 115 14.00 -8.78 19.58
N ARG A 116 14.47 -8.86 18.33
CA ARG A 116 13.85 -8.18 17.18
C ARG A 116 12.49 -8.77 16.85
N LYS A 117 12.35 -10.10 16.89
CA LYS A 117 11.06 -10.78 16.69
C LYS A 117 10.04 -10.34 17.73
N ARG A 118 10.40 -10.38 19.02
CA ARG A 118 9.55 -9.90 20.14
C ARG A 118 9.17 -8.43 19.97
N LYS A 119 10.11 -7.56 19.60
CA LYS A 119 9.82 -6.14 19.34
C LYS A 119 8.82 -5.94 18.19
N ARG A 120 8.89 -6.75 17.13
CA ARG A 120 7.91 -6.71 16.03
C ARG A 120 6.53 -7.17 16.46
N GLU A 121 6.46 -8.27 17.22
CA GLU A 121 5.21 -8.80 17.78
C GLU A 121 4.56 -7.78 18.71
N GLN A 122 5.33 -7.15 19.61
CA GLN A 122 4.84 -6.09 20.48
C GLN A 122 4.32 -4.87 19.70
N ARG A 123 5.00 -4.48 18.61
CA ARG A 123 4.51 -3.39 17.74
C ARG A 123 3.20 -3.76 17.06
N ALA A 124 3.04 -4.99 16.58
CA ALA A 124 1.79 -5.45 15.98
C ALA A 124 0.65 -5.49 17.01
N VAL A 125 0.93 -5.96 18.24
CA VAL A 125 0.00 -5.92 19.36
C VAL A 125 -0.40 -4.49 19.71
N ASN A 126 0.56 -3.56 19.79
CA ASN A 126 0.29 -2.15 20.07
C ASN A 126 -0.53 -1.49 18.96
N ALA A 127 -0.20 -1.75 17.69
CA ALA A 127 -0.96 -1.24 16.55
C ALA A 127 -2.42 -1.72 16.59
N ARG A 128 -2.65 -2.98 16.97
CA ARG A 128 -4.01 -3.52 17.15
C ARG A 128 -4.75 -2.87 18.32
N ILE A 129 -4.05 -2.58 19.42
CA ILE A 129 -4.63 -1.82 20.53
C ILE A 129 -5.02 -0.42 20.05
N GLU A 130 -4.17 0.25 19.29
CA GLU A 130 -4.42 1.59 18.73
C GLU A 130 -5.59 1.60 17.76
N GLU A 131 -5.74 0.57 16.93
CA GLU A 131 -6.89 0.38 16.03
C GLU A 131 -8.20 0.25 16.83
N LEU A 132 -8.23 -0.58 17.87
CA LEU A 132 -9.40 -0.75 18.75
C LEU A 132 -9.73 0.54 19.51
N VAL A 133 -8.72 1.27 20.00
CA VAL A 133 -8.93 2.56 20.66
C VAL A 133 -9.48 3.59 19.68
N SER A 134 -9.03 3.56 18.41
CA SER A 134 -9.54 4.43 17.35
C SER A 134 -11.00 4.14 16.98
N MET A 135 -11.46 2.89 17.16
CA MET A 135 -12.88 2.52 17.04
C MET A 135 -13.73 2.96 18.26
N GLY A 136 -13.12 3.56 19.29
CA GLY A 136 -13.81 4.09 20.46
C GLY A 136 -13.84 3.15 21.67
N PHE A 137 -13.11 2.03 21.65
CA PHE A 137 -13.01 1.15 22.81
C PHE A 137 -12.02 1.67 23.87
N ASP A 138 -12.37 1.52 25.15
CA ASP A 138 -11.51 1.95 26.25
C ASP A 138 -10.16 1.22 26.26
N ARG A 139 -9.07 1.99 26.23
CA ARG A 139 -7.68 1.47 26.17
C ARG A 139 -7.39 0.44 27.27
N SER A 140 -7.86 0.68 28.49
CA SER A 140 -7.64 -0.23 29.64
C SER A 140 -8.28 -1.60 29.42
N ARG A 141 -9.50 -1.62 28.86
CA ARG A 141 -10.23 -2.86 28.58
C ARG A 141 -9.62 -3.59 27.38
N VAL A 142 -9.28 -2.85 26.33
CA VAL A 142 -8.60 -3.39 25.13
C VAL A 142 -7.28 -4.06 25.49
N VAL A 143 -6.42 -3.40 26.28
CA VAL A 143 -5.10 -3.95 26.66
C VAL A 143 -5.25 -5.28 27.41
N ALA A 144 -6.18 -5.37 28.35
CA ALA A 144 -6.42 -6.60 29.11
C ALA A 144 -6.86 -7.77 28.22
N VAL A 145 -7.76 -7.51 27.27
CA VAL A 145 -8.30 -8.55 26.37
C VAL A 145 -7.28 -8.94 25.29
N VAL A 146 -6.55 -7.97 24.72
CA VAL A 146 -5.51 -8.25 23.72
C VAL A 146 -4.33 -9.02 24.34
N GLN A 147 -3.98 -8.74 25.60
CA GLN A 147 -2.96 -9.51 26.32
C GLN A 147 -3.39 -10.96 26.61
N ALA A 148 -4.70 -11.25 26.65
CA ALA A 148 -5.21 -12.61 26.77
C ALA A 148 -5.04 -13.45 25.48
N GLY A 149 -4.50 -12.87 24.40
CA GLY A 149 -4.18 -13.58 23.16
C GLY A 149 -5.38 -13.79 22.23
N GLU A 150 -6.48 -13.06 22.43
CA GLU A 150 -7.70 -13.18 21.64
C GLU A 150 -7.52 -12.60 20.23
N THR A 151 -8.28 -13.07 19.24
CA THR A 151 -8.31 -12.53 17.86
C THR A 151 -9.14 -11.23 17.77
N MET A 152 -9.00 -10.45 16.69
CA MET A 152 -9.64 -9.12 16.57
C MET A 152 -11.15 -9.16 16.80
N GLU A 153 -11.81 -10.14 16.20
CA GLU A 153 -13.27 -10.36 16.33
C GLU A 153 -13.66 -10.76 17.75
N GLN A 154 -12.85 -11.60 18.40
CA GLN A 154 -13.07 -11.99 19.80
C GLN A 154 -12.90 -10.80 20.73
N THR A 155 -11.88 -9.96 20.52
CA THR A 155 -11.71 -8.72 21.27
C THR A 155 -12.93 -7.81 21.11
N MET A 156 -13.42 -7.61 19.89
CA MET A 156 -14.61 -6.78 19.66
C MET A 156 -15.86 -7.36 20.33
N SER A 157 -16.09 -8.67 20.17
CA SER A 157 -17.25 -9.36 20.77
C SER A 157 -17.25 -9.25 22.29
N ARG A 158 -16.08 -9.28 22.93
CA ARG A 158 -15.92 -9.18 24.38
C ARG A 158 -15.91 -7.73 24.92
N LEU A 159 -15.57 -6.77 24.05
CA LEU A 159 -15.58 -5.34 24.37
C LEU A 159 -16.96 -4.72 24.19
N LEU A 160 -17.74 -5.20 23.23
CA LEU A 160 -19.15 -4.88 23.12
C LEU A 160 -19.87 -5.40 24.37
N PRO A 161 -20.61 -4.56 25.11
CA PRO A 161 -21.49 -5.06 26.14
C PRO A 161 -22.51 -5.98 25.47
N GLU A 162 -22.63 -7.21 25.97
CA GLU A 162 -23.78 -8.06 25.72
C GLU A 162 -25.02 -7.19 26.03
N VAL A 163 -25.85 -6.95 25.01
CA VAL A 163 -27.09 -6.19 25.19
C VAL A 163 -28.02 -7.07 26.03
N ASP A 164 -27.87 -7.00 27.34
CA ASP A 164 -28.90 -7.46 28.26
C ASP A 164 -30.11 -6.50 28.17
N PRO A 165 -31.35 -7.02 28.26
CA PRO A 165 -32.54 -6.27 27.89
C PRO A 165 -32.72 -5.07 28.81
N LEU A 166 -33.00 -3.92 28.19
CA LEU A 166 -33.35 -2.64 28.80
C LEU A 166 -34.15 -2.79 30.11
N PRO A 167 -33.77 -2.08 31.21
CA PRO A 167 -34.63 -1.99 32.37
C PRO A 167 -35.88 -1.18 32.02
N ALA A 168 -37.05 -1.72 32.35
CA ALA A 168 -38.33 -1.03 32.22
C ALA A 168 -38.30 0.27 33.02
N PHE A 169 -38.27 1.41 32.31
CA PHE A 169 -38.50 2.72 32.89
C PHE A 169 -40.01 2.94 33.02
N ASP A 170 -40.48 2.97 34.26
CA ASP A 170 -41.86 3.29 34.61
C ASP A 170 -42.20 4.73 34.21
N ALA A 171 -43.33 4.82 33.51
CA ALA A 171 -43.97 6.05 33.10
C ALA A 171 -44.48 6.85 34.30
N ASN A 172 -44.06 8.12 34.45
CA ASN A 172 -45.02 9.21 34.61
C ASN A 172 -44.40 10.62 34.48
N SER A 173 -45.24 11.50 33.93
CA SER A 173 -45.22 12.97 34.03
C SER A 173 -44.52 13.80 32.93
N SER A 174 -45.30 14.03 31.87
CA SER A 174 -45.77 15.36 31.44
C SER A 174 -44.76 16.44 31.03
N GLY A 175 -44.68 16.67 29.71
CA GLY A 175 -44.12 17.88 29.11
C GLY A 175 -43.96 17.75 27.58
N ASN A 176 -45.02 18.06 26.84
CA ASN A 176 -45.13 18.00 25.37
C ASN A 176 -44.35 19.18 24.69
N PRO A 177 -44.35 19.34 23.35
CA PRO A 177 -43.17 19.16 22.51
C PRO A 177 -42.79 20.44 21.74
N ALA A 178 -41.59 20.50 21.17
CA ALA A 178 -41.30 21.48 20.10
C ALA A 178 -40.31 20.86 19.10
N SER A 179 -40.91 20.33 18.05
CA SER A 179 -40.31 19.96 16.78
C SER A 179 -39.72 21.17 16.08
N GLU A 180 -38.50 21.04 15.55
CA GLU A 180 -38.10 21.76 14.35
C GLU A 180 -37.24 20.84 13.48
N ALA A 181 -37.84 20.49 12.34
CA ALA A 181 -37.24 19.73 11.27
C ALA A 181 -36.39 20.65 10.40
N SER A 182 -35.18 20.22 10.05
CA SER A 182 -34.40 20.82 8.97
C SER A 182 -33.87 19.72 8.04
N ASN A 183 -34.66 19.55 6.98
CA ASN A 183 -34.36 19.05 5.64
C ASN A 183 -32.96 18.51 5.36
N LEU A 184 -32.90 17.19 5.13
CA LEU A 184 -31.89 16.52 4.34
C LEU A 184 -32.27 16.59 2.86
N ASN A 185 -31.44 17.22 2.04
CA ASN A 185 -31.39 16.98 0.59
C ASN A 185 -29.95 16.60 0.22
N PRO A 186 -29.71 15.39 -0.31
CA PRO A 186 -28.62 15.16 -1.23
C PRO A 186 -29.21 15.02 -2.63
N ASP A 187 -28.98 16.05 -3.44
CA ASP A 187 -29.28 16.04 -4.87
C ASP A 187 -28.43 14.95 -5.54
N SER A 188 -29.12 13.86 -5.90
CA SER A 188 -28.57 12.74 -6.66
C SER A 188 -28.41 13.17 -8.10
N VAL A 189 -27.17 13.41 -8.52
CA VAL A 189 -26.82 13.48 -9.94
C VAL A 189 -26.33 12.10 -10.35
N GLU A 190 -27.27 11.18 -10.56
CA GLU A 190 -27.02 9.92 -11.28
C GLU A 190 -26.75 10.24 -12.75
N GLY A 191 -25.49 10.18 -13.14
CA GLY A 191 -25.08 10.09 -14.54
C GLY A 191 -25.31 8.66 -15.08
N PRO A 192 -25.79 8.51 -16.32
CA PRO A 192 -26.33 7.26 -16.82
C PRO A 192 -25.27 6.28 -17.36
N SER A 193 -25.59 4.98 -17.24
CA SER A 193 -25.10 3.86 -18.05
C SER A 193 -23.72 3.29 -17.71
N THR A 194 -23.67 2.49 -16.64
CA THR A 194 -22.85 1.28 -16.59
C THR A 194 -23.31 0.31 -17.70
N ALA A 195 -22.65 0.36 -18.86
CA ALA A 195 -22.56 -0.84 -19.68
C ALA A 195 -21.65 -1.80 -18.91
N ASP A 196 -22.09 -3.04 -18.70
CA ASP A 196 -21.26 -4.14 -18.19
C ASP A 196 -20.16 -4.47 -19.22
N GLU A 197 -19.20 -3.56 -19.38
CA GLU A 197 -17.91 -3.88 -19.95
C GLU A 197 -17.18 -4.67 -18.87
N GLU A 198 -16.84 -5.93 -19.15
CA GLU A 198 -15.96 -6.73 -18.31
C GLU A 198 -14.67 -5.93 -18.06
N ARG A 199 -14.61 -5.27 -16.90
CA ARG A 199 -13.49 -4.41 -16.47
C ARG A 199 -12.19 -5.16 -16.70
N ASP A 200 -11.34 -4.61 -17.56
CA ASP A 200 -10.09 -5.23 -17.94
C ASP A 200 -9.05 -4.97 -16.85
N VAL A 201 -9.16 -5.74 -15.76
CA VAL A 201 -8.33 -5.61 -14.55
C VAL A 201 -6.83 -5.54 -14.87
N GLU A 202 -6.39 -6.23 -15.93
CA GLU A 202 -5.00 -6.18 -16.40
C GLU A 202 -4.60 -4.80 -16.95
N MET A 203 -5.49 -4.11 -17.67
CA MET A 203 -5.26 -2.75 -18.18
C MET A 203 -5.40 -1.71 -17.05
N GLU A 204 -6.30 -1.94 -16.10
CA GLU A 204 -6.47 -1.10 -14.92
C GLU A 204 -5.19 -1.08 -14.06
N ASP A 205 -4.55 -2.24 -13.87
CA ASP A 205 -3.29 -2.36 -13.13
C ASP A 205 -2.10 -1.66 -13.82
N GLU A 206 -2.09 -1.59 -15.15
CA GLU A 206 -1.10 -0.84 -15.92
C GLU A 206 -1.33 0.67 -15.77
N LEU A 207 -2.58 1.13 -15.96
CA LEU A 207 -2.96 2.54 -15.78
C LEU A 207 -2.72 3.02 -14.34
N ALA A 208 -3.05 2.22 -13.32
CA ALA A 208 -2.84 2.57 -11.91
C ALA A 208 -1.36 2.75 -11.55
N ARG A 209 -0.46 2.00 -12.17
CA ARG A 209 1.00 2.14 -11.96
C ARG A 209 1.56 3.43 -12.56
N ASP A 210 0.97 3.91 -13.64
CA ASP A 210 1.37 5.16 -14.30
C ASP A 210 0.78 6.38 -13.58
N ILE A 211 -0.47 6.28 -13.09
CA ILE A 211 -1.11 7.31 -12.25
C ILE A 211 -0.34 7.53 -10.94
N GLY A 212 0.19 6.47 -10.32
CA GLY A 212 0.97 6.60 -9.07
C GLY A 212 2.35 7.24 -9.22
N LYS A 213 2.84 7.44 -10.46
CA LYS A 213 4.15 8.04 -10.76
C LYS A 213 4.03 9.44 -11.36
N ALA A 214 2.94 9.73 -12.06
CA ALA A 214 2.65 11.06 -12.58
C ALA A 214 2.19 11.97 -11.44
N ASP A 215 2.76 13.16 -11.34
CA ASP A 215 2.23 14.19 -10.46
C ASP A 215 0.90 14.66 -11.07
N ALA A 216 -0.21 14.57 -10.32
CA ALA A 216 -1.52 14.94 -10.83
C ALA A 216 -1.60 16.38 -11.35
N LEU A 217 -0.64 17.22 -10.96
CA LEU A 217 -0.49 18.61 -11.39
C LEU A 217 0.25 18.77 -12.72
N SER A 218 1.00 17.78 -13.21
CA SER A 218 1.72 17.90 -14.49
C SER A 218 0.84 17.71 -15.73
N ASP A 219 -0.33 17.10 -15.57
CA ASP A 219 -1.29 16.88 -16.65
C ASP A 219 -2.14 18.13 -16.94
N TYR A 220 -2.19 19.05 -15.98
CA TYR A 220 -2.80 20.35 -16.16
C TYR A 220 -1.71 21.35 -16.57
N ASP A 221 -1.85 21.93 -17.76
CA ASP A 221 -0.99 23.02 -18.28
C ASP A 221 -1.27 24.34 -17.54
N ILE A 222 -1.15 24.32 -16.21
CA ILE A 222 -1.37 25.45 -15.31
C ILE A 222 -0.02 26.06 -15.00
N GLU A 223 0.38 27.03 -15.82
CA GLU A 223 1.54 27.87 -15.55
C GLU A 223 1.21 28.88 -14.44
N VAL A 224 1.45 28.52 -13.18
CA VAL A 224 1.25 29.38 -11.98
C VAL A 224 2.07 30.68 -12.05
N THR A 225 3.08 30.75 -12.92
CA THR A 225 3.93 31.93 -13.12
C THR A 225 3.15 33.11 -13.70
N LYS A 226 2.23 32.89 -14.66
CA LYS A 226 1.43 33.96 -15.28
C LYS A 226 0.47 34.61 -14.29
N GLU A 227 -0.17 33.80 -13.45
CA GLU A 227 -1.05 34.29 -12.39
C GLU A 227 -0.25 35.03 -11.31
N GLY A 228 0.95 34.55 -10.97
CA GLY A 228 1.87 35.22 -10.06
C GLY A 228 2.34 36.59 -10.55
N GLU A 229 2.66 36.72 -11.84
CA GLU A 229 3.00 37.99 -12.48
C GLU A 229 1.81 38.97 -12.45
N ALA A 230 0.61 38.51 -12.79
CA ALA A 230 -0.60 39.33 -12.74
C ALA A 230 -0.91 39.84 -11.32
N ILE A 231 -0.70 39.02 -10.29
CA ILE A 231 -0.85 39.43 -8.89
C ILE A 231 0.20 40.48 -8.51
N GLN A 232 1.45 40.32 -8.95
CA GLN A 232 2.51 41.30 -8.69
C GLN A 232 2.25 42.64 -9.36
N GLU A 233 1.76 42.64 -10.61
CA GLU A 233 1.36 43.86 -11.30
C GLU A 233 0.21 44.57 -10.58
N TYR A 234 -0.79 43.81 -10.11
CA TYR A 234 -1.91 44.36 -9.35
C TYR A 234 -1.47 44.95 -8.00
N LEU A 235 -0.57 44.28 -7.28
CA LEU A 235 0.00 44.80 -6.03
C LEU A 235 0.84 46.06 -6.27
N ALA A 236 1.58 46.13 -7.38
CA ALA A 236 2.33 47.33 -7.77
C ALA A 236 1.38 48.50 -8.12
N LEU A 237 0.26 48.22 -8.80
CA LEU A 237 -0.79 49.20 -9.08
C LEU A 237 -1.40 49.74 -7.79
N LEU A 238 -1.77 48.87 -6.85
CA LEU A 238 -2.30 49.28 -5.54
C LEU A 238 -1.31 50.14 -4.74
N ALA A 239 -0.03 49.74 -4.69
CA ALA A 239 1.00 50.54 -4.03
C ALA A 239 1.20 51.92 -4.72
N SER A 240 1.01 51.99 -6.04
CA SER A 240 1.07 53.24 -6.80
C SER A 240 -0.16 54.14 -6.59
N THR A 241 -1.33 53.55 -6.32
CA THR A 241 -2.55 54.30 -6.00
C THR A 241 -2.51 54.81 -4.56
N ASP A 242 -2.01 54.02 -3.62
CA ASP A 242 -1.81 54.44 -2.22
C ASP A 242 -0.82 55.60 -2.12
N SER A 243 0.23 55.59 -2.94
CA SER A 243 1.19 56.71 -3.03
C SER A 243 0.67 57.92 -3.79
N LYS A 244 -0.30 57.77 -4.72
CA LYS A 244 -1.00 58.87 -5.39
C LYS A 244 -2.06 59.53 -4.53
N GLU A 245 -2.80 58.77 -3.70
CA GLU A 245 -3.76 59.33 -2.73
C GLU A 245 -3.05 60.13 -1.64
N ALA A 246 -1.86 59.70 -1.19
CA ALA A 246 -1.03 60.47 -0.26
C ALA A 246 -0.49 61.79 -0.83
N LEU A 247 -0.36 61.91 -2.17
CA LEU A 247 0.10 63.13 -2.85
C LEU A 247 -1.04 64.06 -3.29
N SER A 248 -2.29 63.60 -3.30
CA SER A 248 -3.47 64.39 -3.69
C SER A 248 -4.24 65.00 -2.50
N SER A 249 -3.82 64.74 -1.26
CA SER A 249 -4.49 65.26 -0.04
C SER A 249 -3.73 66.37 0.70
N CYS A 250 -2.74 67.00 0.05
CA CYS A 250 -2.05 68.20 0.54
C CYS A 250 -2.47 69.45 -0.26
#